data_AF-A0A1F7Z388-F1
#
_entry.id   AF-A0A1F7Z388-F1
#
_cell.length_a   1.000
_cell.length_b   1.000
_cell.length_c   1.000
_cell.angle_alpha   90.00
_cell.angle_beta   90.00
_cell.angle_gamma   90.00
#
_symmetry.space_group_name_H-M   'P 1'
#
loop_
_entity.id
_entity.type
_entity.pdbx_description
1 polymer ?
#
loop_
_entity_poly.entity_id
_entity_poly.type
_entity_poly.pdbx_seq_one_letter_code
_entity_poly.pdbx_strand_id
1 'polypeptide(L)' 'MLERSGYLPPDKELNSNSLIPGIVKRISTADEEKAIDLRTVVYDYDGLEVQQRVIETVRFLFSEGVIEYSDNRLRVK' A
#
# COMPACT_ATOMS: atom_id res chain seq x y z
N MET A 1 32.43 9.24 -10.33
CA MET A 1 31.83 7.94 -10.71
C MET A 1 30.65 7.68 -9.79
N LEU A 2 29.56 7.14 -10.34
CA LEU A 2 28.26 7.02 -9.66
C LEU A 2 28.31 6.02 -8.51
N GLU A 3 27.84 6.43 -7.34
CA GLU A 3 27.17 5.50 -6.41
C GLU A 3 25.81 6.12 -6.07
N ARG A 4 24.78 5.64 -6.77
CA ARG A 4 23.37 5.93 -6.45
C ARG A 4 23.03 5.11 -5.20
N SER A 5 23.41 5.61 -4.02
CA SER A 5 22.81 5.14 -2.77
C SER A 5 21.37 5.67 -2.72
N GLY A 6 20.43 4.85 -3.17
CA GLY A 6 19.02 5.03 -2.86
C GLY A 6 18.84 4.87 -1.35
N TYR A 7 18.94 5.98 -0.63
CA TYR A 7 18.56 6.07 0.77
C TYR A 7 17.06 5.78 0.88
N LEU A 8 16.68 4.60 1.36
CA LEU A 8 15.40 4.44 2.03
C LEU A 8 15.61 4.95 3.47
N PRO A 9 14.94 6.02 3.91
CA PRO A 9 15.13 6.52 5.27
C PRO A 9 14.64 5.46 6.28
N PRO A 10 15.42 5.17 7.34
CA PRO A 10 15.10 4.18 8.36
C PRO A 10 13.95 4.59 9.31
N ASP A 11 13.33 5.75 9.11
CA ASP A 11 12.28 6.31 9.98
C ASP A 11 10.85 6.08 9.46
N LYS A 12 10.53 4.84 9.09
CA LYS A 12 9.13 4.39 9.05
C LYS A 12 8.89 3.42 10.20
N GLU A 13 8.86 3.97 11.42
CA GLU A 13 8.11 3.33 12.50
C GLU A 13 6.69 3.08 11.98
N LEU A 14 6.45 1.82 11.64
CA LEU A 14 5.25 1.30 11.01
C LEU A 14 4.15 1.17 12.07
N ASN A 15 3.73 2.30 12.61
CA ASN A 15 2.53 2.39 13.42
C ASN A 15 1.31 2.09 12.53
N SER A 16 0.47 1.11 12.94
CA SER A 16 -0.70 0.66 12.17
C SER A 16 -1.64 1.80 11.75
N ASN A 17 -1.70 2.90 12.52
CA ASN A 17 -2.51 4.08 12.18
C ASN A 17 -1.92 4.96 11.05
N SER A 18 -0.61 4.86 10.77
CA SER A 18 0.06 5.61 9.69
C SER A 18 0.07 4.87 8.35
N LEU A 19 -0.28 3.58 8.34
CA LEU A 19 -0.34 2.76 7.13
C LEU A 19 -1.57 3.08 6.27
N ILE A 20 -2.72 3.32 6.92
CA ILE A 20 -4.01 3.58 6.27
C ILE A 20 -3.92 4.75 5.28
N PRO A 21 -3.50 5.97 5.69
CA PRO A 21 -3.42 7.09 4.75
C PRO A 21 -2.38 6.85 3.64
N GLY A 22 -1.31 6.10 3.91
CA GLY A 22 -0.29 5.76 2.92
C GLY A 22 -0.80 4.81 1.83
N ILE A 23 -1.52 3.77 2.23
CA ILE A 23 -2.11 2.78 1.31
C ILE A 23 -3.21 3.43 0.47
N VAL A 24 -4.14 4.16 1.11
CA VAL A 24 -5.22 4.86 0.40
C VAL A 24 -4.64 5.84 -0.61
N LYS A 25 -3.66 6.67 -0.19
CA LYS A 25 -2.99 7.61 -1.10
C LYS A 25 -2.35 6.90 -2.30
N ARG A 26 -1.70 5.74 -2.09
CA ARG A 26 -1.11 4.96 -3.18
C ARG A 26 -2.16 4.46 -4.16
N ILE A 27 -3.27 3.92 -3.66
CA ILE A 27 -4.37 3.42 -4.48
C ILE A 27 -5.04 4.58 -5.24
N SER A 28 -5.22 5.74 -4.59
CA SER A 28 -5.77 6.95 -5.22
C SER A 28 -4.83 7.62 -6.24
N THR A 29 -3.51 7.50 -6.09
CA THR A 29 -2.54 8.00 -7.08
C THR A 29 -2.39 7.08 -8.29
N ALA A 30 -2.85 5.84 -8.19
CA ALA A 30 -2.92 4.98 -9.35
C ALA A 30 -4.03 5.53 -10.24
N ASP A 31 -3.64 6.01 -11.44
CA ASP A 31 -4.53 6.54 -12.49
C ASP A 31 -5.89 5.82 -12.46
N GLU A 32 -7.01 6.54 -12.60
CA GLU A 32 -8.35 5.95 -12.46
C GLU A 32 -8.57 4.74 -13.40
N GLU A 33 -7.88 4.69 -14.55
CA GLU A 33 -7.88 3.55 -15.49
C GLU A 33 -6.95 2.39 -15.08
N LYS A 34 -6.00 2.63 -14.18
CA LYS A 34 -5.00 1.68 -13.69
C LYS A 34 -5.19 1.43 -12.19
N ALA A 35 -6.23 0.67 -11.84
CA ALA A 35 -6.33 0.10 -10.51
C ALA A 35 -5.02 -0.65 -10.14
N ILE A 36 -4.53 -0.46 -8.91
CA ILE A 36 -3.21 -0.96 -8.49
C ILE A 36 -3.30 -2.41 -8.02
N ASP A 37 -2.37 -3.25 -8.44
CA ASP A 37 -2.29 -4.62 -7.97
C ASP A 37 -2.03 -4.66 -6.45
N LEU A 38 -2.79 -5.50 -5.72
CA LEU A 38 -2.59 -5.72 -4.28
C LEU A 38 -1.14 -6.12 -3.98
N ARG A 39 -0.55 -6.93 -4.88
CA ARG A 39 0.85 -7.32 -4.78
C ARG A 39 1.77 -6.10 -4.79
N THR A 40 1.60 -5.18 -5.73
CA THR A 40 2.41 -3.97 -5.78
C THR A 40 2.29 -3.16 -4.49
N VAL A 41 1.09 -3.09 -3.89
CA VAL A 41 0.90 -2.39 -2.61
C VAL A 41 1.62 -3.09 -1.46
N VAL A 42 1.51 -4.42 -1.37
CA VAL A 42 2.07 -5.24 -0.28
C VAL A 42 3.60 -5.37 -0.39
N TYR A 43 4.12 -5.73 -1.58
CA TYR A 43 5.54 -5.99 -1.80
C TYR A 43 6.41 -4.72 -1.82
N ASP A 44 5.83 -3.52 -1.88
CA ASP A 44 6.58 -2.27 -1.68
C ASP A 44 7.06 -2.11 -0.23
N TYR A 45 6.49 -2.88 0.70
CA TYR A 45 6.94 -2.92 2.08
C TYR A 45 7.84 -4.13 2.32
N ASP A 46 9.05 -3.84 2.81
CA ASP A 46 9.99 -4.86 3.24
C ASP A 46 9.57 -5.40 4.62
N GLY A 47 9.56 -6.73 4.77
CA GLY A 47 9.18 -7.40 6.00
C GLY A 47 7.79 -8.07 5.99
N LEU A 48 7.77 -9.34 6.36
CA LEU A 48 6.59 -10.21 6.31
C LEU A 48 5.48 -9.78 7.29
N GLU A 49 5.86 -9.23 8.45
CA GLU A 49 4.93 -8.66 9.44
C GLU A 49 4.24 -7.41 8.92
N VAL A 50 4.98 -6.56 8.20
CA VAL A 50 4.45 -5.33 7.62
C VAL A 50 3.47 -5.65 6.50
N GLN A 51 3.84 -6.60 5.64
CA GLN A 51 2.99 -7.10 4.57
C GLN A 51 1.66 -7.64 5.11
N GLN A 52 1.68 -8.41 6.21
CA GLN A 52 0.46 -8.85 6.87
C GLN A 52 -0.40 -7.68 7.35
N ARG A 53 0.19 -6.69 8.02
CA ARG A 53 -0.55 -5.49 8.47
C ARG A 53 -1.16 -4.69 7.32
N VAL A 54 -0.45 -4.59 6.20
CA VAL A 54 -0.95 -3.95 4.98
C VAL A 54 -2.16 -4.72 4.44
N ILE A 55 -2.09 -6.04 4.39
CA ILE A 55 -3.22 -6.89 3.98
C ILE A 55 -4.42 -6.70 4.92
N GLU A 56 -4.20 -6.70 6.24
CA GLU A 56 -5.26 -6.46 7.22
C GLU A 56 -5.90 -5.08 7.03
N THR A 57 -5.08 -4.05 6.79
CA THR A 57 -5.55 -2.69 6.52
C THR A 57 -6.38 -2.61 5.24
N VAL A 58 -5.93 -3.26 4.16
CA VAL A 58 -6.68 -3.34 2.90
C VAL A 58 -8.01 -4.07 3.11
N ARG A 59 -8.01 -5.18 3.86
CA ARG A 59 -9.25 -5.90 4.19
C ARG A 59 -10.21 -5.04 5.01
N PHE A 60 -9.69 -4.27 5.97
CA PHE A 60 -10.48 -3.33 6.74
C PHE A 60 -11.11 -2.26 5.84
N LEU A 61 -10.32 -1.60 4.99
CA LEU A 61 -10.80 -0.58 4.06
C LEU A 61 -11.84 -1.13 3.07
N PHE A 62 -11.67 -2.38 2.63
CA PHE A 62 -12.65 -3.07 1.80
C PHE A 62 -13.96 -3.34 2.56
N SER A 63 -13.86 -3.78 3.82
CA SER A 63 -15.02 -4.01 4.68
C SER A 63 -15.79 -2.72 4.97
N GLU A 64 -15.09 -1.60 5.13
CA GLU A 64 -15.69 -0.26 5.30
C GLU A 64 -16.27 0.30 3.99
N GLY A 65 -16.05 -0.36 2.86
CA GLY A 65 -16.51 0.08 1.54
C GLY A 65 -15.76 1.28 0.96
N VAL A 66 -14.58 1.61 1.53
CA VAL A 66 -13.70 2.68 1.06
C VAL A 66 -12.99 2.29 -0.24
N ILE A 67 -12.62 1.02 -0.37
CA ILE A 67 -11.95 0.49 -1.55
C ILE A 67 -12.69 -0.73 -2.08
N GLU A 68 -12.66 -0.90 -3.40
CA GLU A 68 -13.12 -2.10 -4.09
C GLU A 68 -11.92 -2.94 -4.54
N TYR A 69 -12.09 -4.26 -4.45
CA TYR A 69 -11.11 -5.23 -4.92
C TYR A 69 -11.76 -6.10 -6.00
N SER A 70 -11.35 -5.90 -7.26
CA SER A 70 -11.79 -6.70 -8.41
C SER A 70 -10.58 -7.08 -9.25
N ASP A 71 -10.59 -8.27 -9.86
CA ASP A 71 -9.57 -8.69 -10.83
C ASP A 71 -8.12 -8.56 -10.32
N ASN A 72 -7.90 -8.84 -9.03
CA ASN A 72 -6.62 -8.70 -8.33
C ASN A 72 -6.12 -7.25 -8.17
N ARG A 73 -6.97 -6.27 -8.41
CA ARG A 73 -6.68 -4.84 -8.39
C ARG A 73 -7.52 -4.12 -7.33
N LEU A 74 -6.89 -3.17 -6.66
CA LEU A 74 -7.49 -2.29 -5.67
C LEU A 74 -7.82 -0.95 -6.33
N ARG A 75 -9.02 -0.44 -6.06
CA ARG A 75 -9.45 0.90 -6.46
C ARG A 75 -10.18 1.57 -5.28
N VAL A 76 -9.98 2.87 -5.08
CA VAL A 76 -10.77 3.64 -4.10
C VAL A 76 -12.12 3.99 -4.74
N LYS A 77 -13.21 3.77 -4.00
CA LYS A 77 -14.57 4.11 -4.44
C LYS A 77 -14.87 5.59 -4.31
#